data_AF-A0A453KIH4-F1
#
_entry.id   AF-A0A453KIH4-F1
#
_cell.length_a   1.000
_cell.length_b   1.000
_cell.length_c   1.000
_cell.angle_alpha   90.00
_cell.angle_beta   90.00
_cell.angle_gamma   90.00
#
_symmetry.space_group_name_H-M   'P 1'
#
loop_
_entity.id
_entity.type
_entity.pdbx_description
1 polymer ?
#
loop_
_entity_poly.entity_id
_entity_poly.type
_entity_poly.pdbx_seq_one_letter_code
_entity_poly.pdbx_strand_id
1 'polypeptide(L)'
;MDPRCETAQSIDAPKTACNSNESGKLCDSSACFSCNSMREAQAQTVRGTILVPCRTAMRGSFPLNGTYFQVNEVFADHDSSRNPVDVPRRWIWDLPRRTVYFGTSVPSIFKGLTTEDIQQCFWRGFVCVRGFDRTSRAPRPLYARLHFPASKITRNKKGAASAGTDDA
;
A
#
# COMPACT_ATOMS: atom_id res chain seq x y z
N MET A 1 16.33 16.88 -3.47
CA MET A 1 15.52 15.72 -3.05
C MET A 1 14.07 16.11 -3.23
N ASP A 2 13.41 15.54 -4.22
CA ASP A 2 12.03 15.88 -4.54
C ASP A 2 11.10 15.50 -3.37
N PRO A 3 10.25 16.42 -2.89
CA PRO A 3 9.22 16.04 -1.94
C PRO A 3 8.33 15.00 -2.62
N ARG A 4 7.76 14.06 -1.86
CA ARG A 4 6.73 13.15 -2.35
C ARG A 4 5.37 13.53 -1.72
N CYS A 5 4.29 13.29 -2.45
CA CYS A 5 2.94 13.65 -2.04
C CYS A 5 2.31 12.35 -1.58
N GLU A 6 1.92 12.31 -0.33
CA GLU A 6 1.43 11.11 0.31
C GLU A 6 -0.09 11.11 0.30
N THR A 7 -0.66 10.48 -0.72
CA THR A 7 -2.08 10.14 -0.75
C THR A 7 -2.23 8.65 -1.02
N ALA A 8 -3.37 8.07 -0.59
CA ALA A 8 -3.59 6.63 -0.70
C ALA A 8 -3.52 6.09 -2.13
N GLN A 9 -3.74 6.93 -3.14
CA GLN A 9 -3.74 6.58 -4.56
C GLN A 9 -2.54 7.15 -5.35
N SER A 10 -1.66 7.94 -4.74
CA SER A 10 -0.55 8.57 -5.48
C SER A 10 0.68 7.67 -5.55
N ILE A 11 1.15 7.48 -6.78
CA ILE A 11 2.50 7.03 -7.15
C ILE A 11 3.32 8.18 -7.76
N ASP A 12 2.70 9.33 -8.02
CA ASP A 12 3.30 10.43 -8.76
C ASP A 12 4.17 11.32 -7.87
N ALA A 13 5.19 11.93 -8.50
CA ALA A 13 5.92 13.03 -7.91
C ALA A 13 4.97 14.24 -7.70
N PRO A 14 5.10 15.00 -6.60
CA PRO A 14 4.23 16.14 -6.32
C PRO A 14 4.39 17.20 -7.38
N LYS A 15 3.29 17.88 -7.66
CA LYS A 15 3.28 19.12 -8.43
C LYS A 15 3.78 20.33 -7.62
N THR A 16 4.06 20.16 -6.33
CA THR A 16 4.36 21.27 -5.42
C THR A 16 5.55 20.91 -4.53
N ALA A 17 6.64 21.65 -4.71
CA ALA A 17 7.81 21.55 -3.84
C ALA A 17 7.44 22.04 -2.42
N CYS A 18 7.89 21.33 -1.40
CA CYS A 18 7.71 21.72 -0.01
C CYS A 18 8.86 22.63 0.40
N ASN A 19 8.58 23.91 0.62
CA ASN A 19 9.59 24.92 0.98
C ASN A 19 9.89 24.95 2.50
N SER A 20 9.49 23.91 3.25
CA SER A 20 9.73 23.82 4.70
C SER A 20 11.21 23.85 5.08
N ASN A 21 12.11 23.50 4.15
CA ASN A 21 13.55 23.53 4.38
C ASN A 21 14.12 24.95 4.54
N GLU A 22 13.47 25.99 4.00
CA GLU A 22 14.00 27.37 4.04
C GLU A 22 13.54 28.17 5.26
N SER A 23 12.43 27.77 5.90
CA SER A 23 11.78 28.55 6.96
C SER A 23 11.76 27.85 8.33
N GLY A 24 12.25 26.60 8.41
CA GLY A 24 12.24 25.79 9.65
C GLY A 24 10.84 25.43 10.17
N LYS A 25 9.78 25.86 9.47
CA LYS A 25 8.37 25.64 9.83
C LYS A 25 7.78 24.53 8.96
N LEU A 26 7.06 23.60 9.59
CA LEU A 26 6.32 22.55 8.89
C LEU A 26 5.22 23.19 8.03
N CYS A 27 5.04 22.72 6.79
CA CYS A 27 3.90 23.17 5.98
C CYS A 27 2.59 22.61 6.54
N ASP A 28 1.46 23.26 6.24
CA ASP A 28 0.13 22.83 6.72
C ASP A 28 -0.45 21.66 5.92
N SER A 29 0.16 21.31 4.79
CA SER A 29 -0.31 20.22 3.91
C SER A 29 -0.18 18.86 4.59
N SER A 30 -1.32 18.18 4.76
CA SER A 30 -1.40 16.79 5.24
C SER A 30 -0.88 15.76 4.24
N ALA A 31 -0.68 16.15 2.98
CA ALA A 31 -0.15 15.29 1.94
C ALA A 31 1.37 15.42 1.77
N CYS A 32 2.06 16.25 2.56
CA CYS A 32 3.50 16.42 2.45
C CYS A 32 4.26 15.27 3.14
N PHE A 33 4.93 14.42 2.38
CA PHE A 33 5.70 13.29 2.93
C PHE A 33 6.81 13.73 3.90
N SER A 34 7.58 14.76 3.54
CA SER A 34 8.70 15.24 4.36
C SER A 34 8.22 15.83 5.69
N CYS A 35 7.18 16.67 5.66
CA CYS A 35 6.60 17.23 6.88
C CYS A 35 5.89 16.17 7.72
N ASN A 36 5.19 15.22 7.09
CA ASN A 36 4.57 14.10 7.81
C ASN A 36 5.61 13.23 8.52
N SER A 37 6.76 12.96 7.89
CA SER A 37 7.86 12.21 8.51
C SER A 37 8.38 12.90 9.78
N MET A 38 8.53 14.22 9.74
CA MET A 38 8.93 15.01 10.92
C MET A 38 7.85 15.02 11.99
N ARG A 39 6.57 15.19 11.61
CA ARG A 39 5.42 15.14 12.54
C ARG A 39 5.34 13.79 13.24
N GLU A 40 5.48 12.68 12.52
CA GLU A 40 5.52 11.32 13.08
C GLU A 40 6.72 11.11 14.01
N ALA A 41 7.90 11.65 13.68
CA ALA A 41 9.07 11.59 14.55
C ALA A 41 8.82 12.35 15.86
N GLN A 42 8.30 13.57 15.79
CA GLN A 42 7.98 14.39 16.97
C GLN A 42 6.88 13.78 17.84
N ALA A 43 5.81 13.25 17.23
CA ALA A 43 4.68 12.64 17.93
C ALA A 43 4.97 11.23 18.47
N GLN A 44 6.12 10.62 18.12
CA GLN A 44 6.42 9.23 18.43
C GLN A 44 5.35 8.23 17.93
N THR A 45 4.76 8.53 16.78
CA THR A 45 3.75 7.70 16.10
C THR A 45 4.25 7.23 14.75
N VAL A 46 3.59 6.21 14.21
CA VAL A 46 3.71 5.78 12.81
C VAL A 46 2.33 5.54 12.24
N ARG A 47 2.15 5.86 10.97
CA ARG A 47 0.89 5.60 10.27
C ARG A 47 0.84 4.15 9.77
N GLY A 48 -0.15 3.40 10.27
CA GLY A 48 -0.35 1.99 9.99
C GLY A 48 -1.64 1.71 9.24
N THR A 49 -1.63 0.63 8.44
CA THR A 49 -2.82 0.02 7.86
C THR A 49 -3.11 -1.30 8.56
N ILE A 50 -4.37 -1.55 8.90
CA ILE A 50 -4.78 -2.78 9.57
C ILE A 50 -4.85 -3.91 8.55
N LEU A 51 -4.22 -5.04 8.88
CA LEU A 51 -4.33 -6.28 8.10
C LEU A 51 -5.20 -7.27 8.87
N VAL A 52 -6.17 -7.87 8.18
CA VAL A 52 -7.14 -8.78 8.77
C VAL A 52 -6.94 -10.17 8.18
N PRO A 53 -6.70 -11.22 8.99
CA PRO A 53 -6.65 -12.59 8.49
C PRO A 53 -7.91 -12.95 7.70
N CYS A 54 -7.74 -13.63 6.57
CA CYS A 54 -8.85 -14.03 5.68
C CYS A 54 -9.95 -14.77 6.45
N ARG A 55 -9.57 -15.70 7.33
CA ARG A 55 -10.50 -16.46 8.20
C ARG A 55 -11.37 -15.54 9.08
N THR A 56 -10.79 -14.47 9.62
CA THR A 56 -11.50 -13.50 10.45
C THR A 56 -12.42 -12.62 9.61
N ALA A 57 -11.93 -12.11 8.48
CA ALA A 57 -12.70 -11.28 7.56
C ALA A 57 -13.96 -12.01 7.03
N MET A 58 -13.81 -13.32 6.76
CA MET A 58 -14.88 -14.16 6.24
C MET A 58 -15.69 -14.87 7.35
N ARG A 59 -15.51 -14.53 8.63
CA ARG A 59 -16.22 -15.15 9.78
C ARG A 59 -16.15 -16.68 9.80
N GLY A 60 -15.03 -17.24 9.36
CA GLY A 60 -14.87 -18.69 9.24
C GLY A 60 -15.72 -19.33 8.13
N SER A 61 -16.48 -18.56 7.34
CA SER A 61 -17.06 -19.07 6.10
C SER A 61 -15.92 -19.30 5.12
N PHE A 62 -15.45 -20.53 5.07
CA PHE A 62 -14.41 -20.97 4.16
C PHE A 62 -15.11 -21.41 2.86
N PRO A 63 -14.98 -20.67 1.75
CA PRO A 63 -14.88 -21.39 0.48
C PRO A 63 -14.02 -20.68 -0.60
N LEU A 64 -13.17 -21.47 -1.25
CA LEU A 64 -13.10 -21.74 -2.70
C LEU A 64 -11.69 -22.30 -2.99
N ASN A 65 -11.63 -23.61 -3.21
CA ASN A 65 -10.48 -24.40 -3.68
C ASN A 65 -9.25 -24.39 -2.75
N GLY A 66 -9.13 -25.45 -1.93
CA GLY A 66 -8.03 -25.68 -1.00
C GLY A 66 -6.66 -25.49 -1.63
N THR A 67 -6.05 -24.34 -1.34
CA THR A 67 -4.64 -24.08 -1.64
C THR A 67 -3.99 -23.48 -0.40
N TYR A 68 -2.78 -23.96 -0.10
CA TYR A 68 -2.00 -23.69 1.11
C TYR A 68 -1.88 -22.20 1.49
N PHE A 69 -2.00 -21.29 0.52
CA PHE A 69 -1.95 -19.83 0.74
C PHE A 69 -3.14 -19.26 1.53
N GLN A 70 -4.23 -19.99 1.74
CA GLN A 70 -5.38 -19.50 2.50
C GLN A 70 -5.07 -19.27 3.99
N VAL A 71 -4.05 -19.94 4.55
CA VAL A 71 -3.68 -19.79 5.97
C VAL A 71 -2.86 -18.51 6.23
N ASN A 72 -2.00 -18.14 5.28
CA ASN A 72 -1.14 -16.96 5.36
C ASN A 72 -1.71 -15.76 4.59
N GLU A 73 -2.96 -15.85 4.10
CA GLU A 73 -3.65 -14.75 3.42
C GLU A 73 -4.24 -13.77 4.43
N VAL A 74 -3.87 -12.50 4.28
CA VAL A 74 -4.44 -11.37 5.01
C VAL A 74 -5.02 -10.36 4.02
N PHE A 75 -6.04 -9.62 4.44
CA PHE A 75 -6.63 -8.53 3.67
C PHE A 75 -6.24 -7.19 4.25
N ALA A 76 -5.93 -6.23 3.39
CA ALA A 76 -5.75 -4.85 3.80
C ALA A 76 -7.11 -4.21 4.08
N ASP A 77 -7.35 -3.75 5.31
CA ASP A 77 -8.59 -3.06 5.64
C ASP A 77 -8.72 -1.78 4.80
N HIS A 78 -9.84 -1.64 4.09
CA HIS A 78 -10.01 -0.59 3.08
C HIS A 78 -9.98 0.81 3.70
N ASP A 79 -10.58 0.98 4.88
CA ASP A 79 -10.67 2.29 5.52
C ASP A 79 -9.31 2.73 6.06
N SER A 80 -8.63 1.87 6.83
CA SER A 80 -7.27 2.17 7.31
C SER A 80 -6.19 2.17 6.23
N SER A 81 -6.47 1.61 5.05
CA SER A 81 -5.61 1.79 3.87
C SER A 81 -5.78 3.18 3.24
N ARG A 82 -7.01 3.71 3.24
CA ARG A 82 -7.31 5.06 2.77
C ARG A 82 -6.81 6.11 3.75
N ASN A 83 -7.11 5.91 5.03
CA ASN A 83 -6.84 6.80 6.15
C ASN A 83 -6.04 6.03 7.21
N PRO A 84 -4.71 6.00 7.11
CA PRO A 84 -3.88 5.26 8.06
C PRO A 84 -4.13 5.67 9.50
N VAL A 85 -4.04 4.70 10.40
CA VAL A 85 -4.20 4.92 11.83
C VAL A 85 -2.86 5.36 12.41
N ASP A 86 -2.86 6.41 13.23
CA ASP A 86 -1.68 6.80 13.99
C ASP A 86 -1.46 5.84 15.15
N VAL A 87 -0.36 5.09 15.10
CA VAL A 87 -0.01 4.09 16.11
C VAL A 87 1.20 4.58 16.90
N PRO A 88 1.11 4.74 18.22
CA PRO A 88 2.27 5.02 19.06
C PRO A 88 3.37 3.96 18.89
N ARG A 89 4.61 4.38 18.62
CA ARG A 89 5.74 3.45 18.39
C ARG A 89 5.92 2.47 19.55
N ARG A 90 5.72 2.93 20.78
CA ARG A 90 5.80 2.12 22.01
C ARG A 90 4.83 0.92 22.03
N TRP A 91 3.70 0.98 21.32
CA TRP A 91 2.73 -0.13 21.29
C TRP A 91 3.19 -1.29 20.41
N ILE A 92 4.07 -1.01 19.45
CA ILE A 92 4.49 -1.98 18.43
C ILE A 92 5.97 -2.33 18.50
N TRP A 93 6.71 -1.71 19.43
CA TRP A 93 8.16 -1.86 19.55
C TRP A 93 8.56 -3.31 19.86
N ASP A 94 7.91 -3.91 20.84
CA ASP A 94 8.21 -5.27 21.32
C ASP A 94 7.34 -6.36 20.66
N LEU A 95 6.56 -6.00 19.63
CA LEU A 95 5.71 -6.96 18.94
C LEU A 95 6.50 -7.75 17.89
N PRO A 96 6.20 -9.06 17.70
CA PRO A 96 6.81 -9.85 16.64
C PRO A 96 6.59 -9.23 15.26
N ARG A 97 7.66 -9.08 14.50
CA ARG A 97 7.62 -8.53 13.14
C ARG A 97 7.49 -9.68 12.14
N ARG A 98 6.55 -9.55 11.22
CA ARG A 98 6.31 -10.51 10.12
C ARG A 98 6.23 -9.75 8.81
N THR A 99 6.83 -10.32 7.76
CA THR A 99 6.81 -9.71 6.42
C THR A 99 5.49 -10.03 5.74
N VAL A 100 4.89 -9.02 5.11
CA VAL A 100 3.70 -9.19 4.27
C VAL A 100 4.07 -8.79 2.84
N TYR A 101 3.78 -9.68 1.91
CA TYR A 101 4.01 -9.47 0.48
C TYR A 101 2.72 -9.02 -0.18
N PHE A 102 2.74 -7.84 -0.82
CA PHE A 102 1.59 -7.27 -1.51
C PHE A 102 1.70 -7.48 -3.02
N GLY A 103 0.58 -7.84 -3.66
CA GLY A 103 0.56 -8.09 -5.09
C GLY A 103 -0.83 -8.14 -5.71
N THR A 104 -0.91 -8.52 -6.98
CA THR A 104 -2.20 -8.78 -7.66
C THR A 104 -2.63 -10.24 -7.55
N SER A 105 -1.67 -11.14 -7.38
CA SER A 105 -1.88 -12.57 -7.18
C SER A 105 -0.63 -13.20 -6.54
N VAL A 106 -0.79 -14.36 -5.91
CA VAL A 106 0.34 -15.14 -5.37
C VAL A 106 1.42 -15.42 -6.45
N PRO A 107 1.10 -15.92 -7.65
CA PRO A 107 2.10 -16.10 -8.70
C PRO A 107 2.84 -14.80 -9.07
N SER A 108 2.17 -13.66 -9.05
CA SER A 108 2.81 -12.37 -9.33
C SER A 108 3.78 -11.93 -8.24
N ILE A 109 3.48 -12.24 -6.98
CA ILE A 109 4.34 -11.93 -5.82
C ILE A 109 5.63 -12.73 -5.89
N PHE A 110 5.53 -14.02 -6.21
CA PHE A 110 6.67 -14.93 -6.22
C PHE A 110 7.38 -15.03 -7.58
N LYS A 111 6.96 -14.23 -8.56
CA LYS A 111 7.56 -14.26 -9.90
C LYS A 111 9.02 -13.82 -9.84
N GLY A 112 9.91 -14.70 -10.27
CA GLY A 112 11.36 -14.42 -10.31
C GLY A 112 12.07 -14.56 -8.96
N LEU A 113 11.38 -15.05 -7.93
CA LEU A 113 12.00 -15.43 -6.67
C LEU A 113 12.53 -16.86 -6.74
N THR A 114 13.58 -17.14 -5.96
CA THR A 114 14.14 -18.48 -5.83
C THR A 114 13.19 -19.39 -5.04
N THR A 115 13.36 -20.71 -5.15
CA THR A 115 12.57 -21.68 -4.37
C THR A 115 12.77 -21.45 -2.87
N GLU A 116 13.99 -21.09 -2.46
CA GLU A 116 14.36 -20.81 -1.08
C GLU A 116 13.62 -19.59 -0.53
N ASP A 117 13.53 -18.50 -1.31
CA ASP A 117 12.79 -17.29 -0.93
C ASP A 117 11.29 -17.57 -0.78
N ILE A 118 10.75 -18.38 -1.70
CA ILE A 118 9.36 -18.82 -1.68
C ILE A 118 9.07 -19.63 -0.41
N GLN A 119 9.94 -20.59 -0.06
CA GLN A 119 9.84 -21.38 1.16
C GLN A 119 9.92 -20.51 2.43
N GLN A 120 10.83 -19.55 2.47
CA GLN A 120 10.91 -18.61 3.60
C GLN A 120 9.63 -17.80 3.76
N CYS A 121 9.05 -17.31 2.66
CA CYS A 121 7.75 -16.65 2.70
C CYS A 121 6.66 -17.58 3.25
N PHE A 122 6.64 -18.85 2.83
CA PHE A 122 5.66 -19.80 3.32
C PHE A 122 5.76 -20.05 4.83
N TRP A 123 6.96 -20.08 5.39
CA TRP A 123 7.16 -20.35 6.81
C TRP A 123 7.00 -19.12 7.71
N ARG A 124 7.31 -17.93 7.20
CA ARG A 124 7.47 -16.74 8.05
C ARG A 124 6.70 -15.50 7.59
N GLY A 125 6.12 -15.54 6.40
CA GLY A 125 5.46 -14.41 5.77
C GLY A 125 3.94 -14.56 5.61
N PHE A 126 3.32 -13.45 5.22
CA PHE A 126 1.91 -13.37 4.83
C PHE A 126 1.79 -12.80 3.43
N VAL A 127 0.67 -13.07 2.76
CA VAL A 127 0.37 -12.52 1.44
C VAL A 127 -0.90 -11.69 1.49
N CYS A 128 -0.90 -10.55 0.78
CA CYS A 128 -2.05 -9.67 0.67
C CYS A 128 -2.25 -9.27 -0.79
N VAL A 129 -3.30 -9.81 -1.42
CA VAL A 129 -3.59 -9.58 -2.84
C VAL A 129 -4.81 -8.67 -3.07
N ARG A 130 -5.52 -8.33 -2.00
CA ARG A 130 -6.74 -7.52 -2.05
C ARG A 130 -6.99 -6.77 -0.75
N GLY A 131 -7.69 -5.65 -0.87
CA GLY A 131 -8.29 -4.97 0.26
C GLY A 131 -9.63 -5.59 0.64
N PHE A 132 -10.14 -5.23 1.81
CA PHE A 132 -11.40 -5.70 2.34
C PHE A 132 -12.14 -4.57 3.05
N ASP A 133 -13.40 -4.37 2.67
CA ASP A 133 -14.28 -3.44 3.35
C ASP A 133 -14.94 -4.15 4.53
N ARG A 134 -14.59 -3.79 5.77
CA ARG A 134 -15.13 -4.43 6.97
C ARG A 134 -16.64 -4.24 7.12
N THR A 135 -17.18 -3.13 6.63
CA THR A 135 -18.60 -2.78 6.77
C THR A 135 -19.43 -3.57 5.76
N SER A 136 -19.07 -3.49 4.48
CA SER A 136 -19.81 -4.19 3.42
C SER A 136 -19.39 -5.65 3.24
N ARG A 137 -18.28 -6.07 3.87
CA ARG A 137 -17.60 -7.37 3.69
C ARG A 137 -17.25 -7.68 2.24
N ALA A 138 -17.07 -6.66 1.42
CA ALA A 138 -16.76 -6.81 0.01
C ALA A 138 -15.25 -6.77 -0.24
N PRO A 139 -14.75 -7.53 -1.22
CA PRO A 139 -13.38 -7.36 -1.69
C PRO A 139 -13.21 -5.96 -2.32
N ARG A 140 -12.02 -5.38 -2.12
CA ARG A 140 -11.62 -4.08 -2.67
C ARG A 140 -10.25 -4.20 -3.33
N PRO A 141 -9.92 -3.36 -4.32
CA PRO A 141 -8.55 -3.27 -4.82
C PRO A 141 -7.61 -2.73 -3.72
N LEU A 142 -6.33 -3.12 -3.78
CA LEU A 142 -5.28 -2.51 -2.96
C LEU A 142 -5.07 -1.04 -3.37
N TYR A 143 -4.74 -0.22 -2.37
CA TYR A 143 -4.32 1.16 -2.58
C TYR A 143 -2.89 1.22 -3.12
N ALA A 144 -2.59 2.23 -3.94
CA ALA A 144 -1.31 2.42 -4.60
C ALA A 144 -0.12 2.42 -3.63
N ARG A 145 -0.33 2.96 -2.42
CA ARG A 145 0.68 2.97 -1.34
C ARG A 145 1.12 1.57 -0.88
N LEU A 146 0.26 0.56 -1.03
CA LEU A 146 0.54 -0.82 -0.66
C LEU A 146 1.02 -1.62 -1.87
N HIS A 147 0.30 -1.49 -2.98
CA HIS A 147 0.67 -2.12 -4.24
C HIS A 147 0.04 -1.39 -5.42
N PHE A 148 0.87 -1.05 -6.41
CA PHE A 148 0.41 -0.52 -7.68
C PHE A 148 0.68 -1.52 -8.81
N PRO A 149 -0.36 -2.09 -9.45
CA PRO A 149 -0.19 -3.05 -10.53
C PRO A 149 0.56 -2.44 -11.71
N ALA A 150 1.54 -3.15 -12.25
CA ALA A 150 2.28 -2.71 -13.44
C ALA A 150 1.36 -2.44 -14.66
N SER A 151 0.25 -3.17 -14.77
CA SER A 151 -0.77 -2.98 -15.82
C SER A 151 -1.48 -1.63 -15.77
N LYS A 152 -1.46 -0.92 -14.63
CA LYS A 152 -2.05 0.42 -14.48
C LYS A 152 -1.07 1.55 -14.78
N ILE A 153 0.23 1.26 -14.90
CA ILE A 153 1.28 2.24 -15.21
C ILE A 153 1.16 2.74 -16.67
N THR A 154 0.61 1.93 -17.57
CA THR A 154 0.59 2.21 -19.02
C THR A 154 -0.62 3.00 -19.53
N ARG A 155 -1.62 3.34 -18.68
CA ARG A 155 -2.81 4.06 -19.15
C ARG A 155 -2.64 5.57 -19.34
N ASN A 156 -1.55 6.18 -18.86
CA ASN A 156 -1.33 7.63 -18.98
C ASN A 156 -0.51 8.09 -20.20
N LYS A 157 -0.31 7.23 -21.23
CA LYS A 157 0.50 7.58 -22.42
C LYS A 157 -0.26 7.68 -23.75
N LYS A 158 -1.58 7.55 -23.78
CA LYS A 158 -2.39 7.72 -25.01
C LYS A 158 -3.49 8.75 -24.80
N GLY A 159 -3.14 10.01 -25.02
CA GLY A 159 -4.09 11.13 -24.98
C GLY A 159 -3.47 12.47 -25.34
N ALA A 160 -2.50 12.51 -26.25
CA ALA A 160 -2.01 13.75 -26.86
C ALA A 160 -1.13 13.40 -28.07
N ALA A 161 -1.74 13.33 -29.27
CA ALA A 161 -1.14 13.64 -30.58
C ALA A 161 -1.95 12.97 -31.71
N SER A 162 -2.99 13.65 -32.17
CA SER A 162 -3.36 13.68 -33.59
C SER A 162 -4.33 14.85 -33.82
N ALA A 163 -3.77 16.04 -33.95
CA ALA A 163 -4.40 17.19 -34.60
C ALA A 163 -3.35 17.71 -35.59
N GLY A 164 -3.79 17.92 -36.83
CA GLY A 164 -2.99 17.80 -38.05
C GLY A 164 -2.07 18.97 -38.36
N THR A 165 -1.43 18.86 -39.52
CA THR A 165 -1.15 20.00 -40.39
C THR A 165 -1.24 19.54 -41.84
N ASP A 166 -1.99 20.34 -42.59
CA ASP A 166 -2.29 20.29 -44.01
C ASP A 166 -1.02 20.48 -44.87
N ASP A 167 -0.93 19.73 -45.98
CA ASP A 167 0.07 19.96 -47.03
C ASP A 167 -0.52 20.88 -48.12
N ALA A 168 0.26 21.90 -48.48
CA ALA A 168 0.09 22.74 -49.67
C ALA A 168 0.96 22.22 -50.82
#